data_AF-A0A2D8F7Z3-F1
#
_entry.id   AF-A0A2D8F7Z3-F1
#
_cell.length_a   1.000
_cell.length_b   1.000
_cell.length_c   1.000
_cell.angle_alpha   90.00
_cell.angle_beta   90.00
_cell.angle_gamma   90.00
#
_symmetry.space_group_name_H-M   'P 1'
#
loop_
_entity.id
_entity.type
_entity.pdbx_description
1 polymer ?
#
loop_
_entity_poly.entity_id
_entity_poly.type
_entity_poly.pdbx_seq_one_letter_code
_entity_poly.pdbx_strand_id
1 'polypeptide(L)'
;MAADVLGAPVDGAISIDDHRALLAITIGPQQADLSFEQRLAHEQGWELGFAKRAVQEYLRFAYLCVHAGPCTPSVEVDQVWHLHLTYSRDYWGPFTQMLGQTLHHGPTQGGEAEDTRYEAQYAQTLAAYTSVFGRAPPADLWPPAKERFASFPHQRWVDLRKHTLTSRRTLALIGAGLFFGGLALGWSFGTF
;
A
#
# COMPACT_ATOMS: atom_id res chain seq x y z
N MET A 1 10.70 16.88 -22.95
CA MET A 1 11.34 17.62 -21.86
C MET A 1 11.70 16.58 -20.83
N ALA A 2 12.98 16.35 -20.53
CA ALA A 2 13.32 15.48 -19.40
C ALA A 2 12.68 16.11 -18.16
N ALA A 3 11.96 15.32 -17.37
CA ALA A 3 11.46 15.82 -16.09
C ALA A 3 12.67 16.14 -15.22
N ASP A 4 12.69 17.34 -14.63
CA ASP A 4 13.78 17.73 -13.73
C ASP A 4 13.83 16.76 -12.55
N VAL A 5 15.04 16.44 -12.10
CA VAL A 5 15.27 15.59 -10.93
C VAL A 5 14.67 16.27 -9.71
N LEU A 6 13.92 15.53 -8.89
CA LEU A 6 13.33 16.07 -7.66
C LEU A 6 14.42 16.53 -6.68
N GLY A 7 14.26 17.73 -6.14
CA GLY A 7 15.18 18.31 -5.17
C GLY A 7 15.23 17.57 -3.84
N ALA A 8 16.39 17.61 -3.17
CA ALA A 8 16.52 17.15 -1.80
C ALA A 8 15.74 18.07 -0.82
N PRO A 9 15.32 17.56 0.35
CA PRO A 9 14.64 18.39 1.34
C PRO A 9 15.50 19.60 1.78
N VAL A 10 14.88 20.77 1.85
CA VAL A 10 15.50 22.00 2.38
C VAL A 10 14.98 22.20 3.81
N ASP A 11 15.88 22.38 4.76
CA ASP A 11 15.56 22.45 6.19
C ASP A 11 14.71 21.26 6.69
N GLY A 12 14.91 20.08 6.08
CA GLY A 12 14.22 18.85 6.45
C GLY A 12 12.84 18.65 5.81
N ALA A 13 12.38 19.56 4.94
CA ALA A 13 11.10 19.48 4.25
C ALA A 13 11.26 19.50 2.72
N ILE A 14 10.40 18.75 2.01
CA ILE A 14 10.32 18.82 0.55
C ILE A 14 9.77 20.19 0.11
N SER A 15 10.27 20.73 -1.00
CA SER A 15 9.73 21.98 -1.57
C SER A 15 8.30 21.76 -2.11
N ILE A 16 7.48 22.83 -2.14
CA ILE A 16 6.11 22.74 -2.67
C ILE A 16 6.10 22.29 -4.13
N ASP A 17 7.05 22.78 -4.92
CA ASP A 17 7.13 22.48 -6.35
C ASP A 17 7.59 21.04 -6.60
N ASP A 18 8.58 20.55 -5.85
CA ASP A 18 8.98 19.13 -5.90
C ASP A 18 7.84 18.22 -5.43
N HIS A 19 7.09 18.63 -4.39
CA HIS A 19 5.96 17.82 -3.92
C HIS A 19 4.86 17.75 -4.96
N ARG A 20 4.58 18.87 -5.65
CA ARG A 20 3.60 18.90 -6.74
C ARG A 20 4.09 18.04 -7.92
N ALA A 21 5.36 18.14 -8.31
CA ALA A 21 5.94 17.35 -9.38
C ALA A 21 5.91 15.85 -9.05
N LEU A 22 6.27 15.49 -7.82
CA LEU A 22 6.22 14.12 -7.30
C LEU A 22 4.81 13.52 -7.43
N LEU A 23 3.76 14.27 -7.04
CA LEU A 23 2.39 13.76 -7.09
C LEU A 23 1.75 13.85 -8.48
N ALA A 24 2.41 14.50 -9.44
CA ALA A 24 1.98 14.57 -10.83
C ALA A 24 2.52 13.42 -11.70
N ILE A 25 3.40 12.57 -11.15
CA ILE A 25 3.88 11.37 -11.85
C ILE A 25 2.70 10.46 -12.19
N THR A 26 2.68 10.01 -13.44
CA THR A 26 1.76 8.99 -13.93
C THR A 26 2.54 7.74 -14.26
N ILE A 27 2.07 6.59 -13.75
CA ILE A 27 2.74 5.30 -13.96
C ILE A 27 2.17 4.59 -15.19
N GLY A 28 3.06 4.15 -16.07
CA GLY A 28 2.72 3.38 -17.26
C GLY A 28 2.11 4.18 -18.41
N PRO A 29 1.70 3.49 -19.49
CA PRO A 29 1.22 4.12 -20.71
C PRO A 29 -0.15 4.78 -20.53
N GLN A 30 -0.24 6.05 -20.90
CA GLN A 30 -1.47 6.87 -20.80
C GLN A 30 -2.63 6.39 -21.70
N GLN A 31 -2.34 5.60 -22.73
CA GLN A 31 -3.31 5.13 -23.71
C GLN A 31 -3.76 3.67 -23.48
N ALA A 32 -3.42 3.07 -22.33
CA ALA A 32 -3.88 1.72 -22.01
C ALA A 32 -5.38 1.71 -21.65
N ASP A 33 -6.05 0.61 -21.97
CA ASP A 33 -7.47 0.40 -21.64
C ASP A 33 -7.78 0.47 -20.14
N LEU A 34 -6.80 0.11 -19.30
CA LEU A 34 -6.83 0.29 -17.86
C LEU A 34 -5.65 1.14 -17.40
N SER A 35 -5.93 2.18 -16.62
CA SER A 35 -4.90 2.93 -15.91
C SER A 35 -4.19 2.05 -14.89
N PHE A 36 -2.99 2.47 -14.46
CA PHE A 36 -2.24 1.77 -13.43
C PHE A 36 -3.06 1.59 -12.14
N GLU A 37 -3.77 2.62 -11.71
CA GLU A 37 -4.61 2.58 -10.50
C GLU A 37 -5.83 1.69 -10.66
N GLN A 38 -6.42 1.62 -11.85
CA GLN A 38 -7.54 0.70 -12.12
C GLN A 38 -7.07 -0.75 -12.07
N ARG A 39 -5.90 -1.04 -12.65
CA ARG A 39 -5.28 -2.37 -12.57
C ARG A 39 -4.93 -2.73 -11.12
N LEU A 40 -4.31 -1.81 -10.40
CA LEU A 40 -3.99 -1.98 -8.97
C LEU A 40 -5.24 -2.28 -8.15
N ALA A 41 -6.30 -1.49 -8.33
CA ALA A 41 -7.59 -1.68 -7.66
C ALA A 41 -8.16 -3.08 -7.94
N HIS A 42 -8.13 -3.51 -9.20
CA HIS A 42 -8.61 -4.82 -9.61
C HIS A 42 -7.78 -5.98 -9.03
N GLU A 43 -6.44 -5.92 -9.11
CA GLU A 43 -5.56 -6.99 -8.63
C GLU A 43 -5.58 -7.14 -7.10
N GLN A 44 -5.70 -6.03 -6.37
CA GLN A 44 -5.71 -6.03 -4.90
C GLN A 44 -7.12 -6.13 -4.30
N GLY A 45 -8.17 -6.03 -5.11
CA GLY A 45 -9.55 -5.95 -4.64
C GLY A 45 -9.85 -4.68 -3.85
N TRP A 46 -9.21 -3.56 -4.20
CA TRP A 46 -9.38 -2.27 -3.55
C TRP A 46 -10.39 -1.39 -4.27
N GLU A 47 -11.02 -0.49 -3.51
CA GLU A 47 -11.74 0.63 -4.11
C GLU A 47 -10.78 1.52 -4.89
N LEU A 48 -11.21 2.04 -6.05
CA LEU A 48 -10.34 2.86 -6.92
C LEU A 48 -9.81 4.10 -6.19
N GLY A 49 -10.61 4.73 -5.32
CA GLY A 49 -10.17 5.86 -4.50
C GLY A 49 -9.06 5.49 -3.51
N PHE A 50 -9.08 4.27 -2.97
CA PHE A 50 -8.03 3.75 -2.11
C PHE A 50 -6.74 3.51 -2.91
N ALA A 51 -6.85 2.86 -4.07
CA ALA A 51 -5.72 2.61 -4.97
C ALA A 51 -5.01 3.92 -5.39
N LYS A 52 -5.77 4.96 -5.75
CA LYS A 52 -5.20 6.28 -6.09
C LYS A 52 -4.41 6.90 -4.94
N ARG A 53 -4.93 6.84 -3.71
CA ARG A 53 -4.19 7.33 -2.53
C ARG A 53 -2.95 6.48 -2.25
N ALA A 54 -3.05 5.15 -2.37
CA ALA A 54 -1.91 4.25 -2.21
C ALA A 54 -0.78 4.59 -3.19
N VAL A 55 -1.10 4.92 -4.45
CA VAL A 55 -0.10 5.39 -5.42
C VAL A 55 0.59 6.67 -4.95
N GLN A 56 -0.16 7.67 -4.48
CA GLN A 56 0.46 8.90 -3.95
C GLN A 56 1.39 8.63 -2.76
N GLU A 57 1.00 7.71 -1.87
CA GLU A 57 1.84 7.30 -0.73
C GLU A 57 3.07 6.51 -1.17
N TYR A 58 2.97 5.71 -2.23
CA TYR A 58 4.12 5.05 -2.85
C TYR A 58 5.11 6.04 -3.46
N LEU A 59 4.64 7.08 -4.14
CA LEU A 59 5.52 8.12 -4.68
C LEU A 59 6.25 8.85 -3.55
N ARG A 60 5.54 9.21 -2.47
CA ARG A 60 6.15 9.77 -1.25
C ARG A 60 7.18 8.84 -0.63
N PHE A 61 6.86 7.55 -0.52
CA PHE A 61 7.80 6.55 -0.02
C PHE A 61 9.07 6.45 -0.87
N ALA A 62 8.94 6.41 -2.20
CA ALA A 62 10.09 6.33 -3.09
C ALA A 62 11.00 7.56 -2.96
N TYR A 63 10.42 8.76 -2.82
CA TYR A 63 11.17 9.98 -2.50
C TYR A 63 11.92 9.87 -1.17
N LEU A 64 11.26 9.36 -0.11
CA LEU A 64 11.93 9.14 1.18
C LEU A 64 13.10 8.18 1.07
N CYS A 65 12.98 7.08 0.31
CA CYS A 65 14.09 6.13 0.13
C CYS A 65 15.35 6.78 -0.45
N VAL A 66 15.17 7.78 -1.32
CA VAL A 66 16.29 8.49 -1.95
C VAL A 66 16.93 9.48 -0.98
N HIS A 67 16.14 10.21 -0.19
CA HIS A 67 16.64 11.35 0.58
C HIS A 67 16.83 11.09 2.09
N ALA A 68 16.16 10.07 2.65
CA ALA A 68 16.24 9.70 4.06
C ALA A 68 17.00 8.37 4.29
N GLY A 69 17.42 7.69 3.21
CA GLY A 69 18.15 6.43 3.27
C GLY A 69 17.23 5.20 3.22
N PRO A 70 17.73 4.01 3.63
CA PRO A 70 16.97 2.77 3.54
C PRO A 70 15.63 2.83 4.29
N CYS A 71 14.52 2.59 3.58
CA CYS A 71 13.17 2.66 4.13
C CYS A 71 12.43 1.32 4.00
N THR A 72 11.41 1.15 4.83
CA THR A 72 10.48 0.02 4.76
C THR A 72 9.06 0.54 4.49
N PRO A 73 8.35 0.07 3.45
CA PRO A 73 6.99 0.51 3.14
C PRO A 73 5.94 -0.15 4.03
N SER A 74 4.71 0.37 4.06
CA SER A 74 3.55 -0.42 4.53
C SER A 74 3.23 -1.55 3.56
N VAL A 75 2.34 -2.46 3.92
CA VAL A 75 1.91 -3.55 3.02
C VAL A 75 1.26 -2.99 1.76
N GLU A 76 0.39 -2.00 1.92
CA GLU A 76 -0.35 -1.37 0.83
C GLU A 76 0.60 -0.65 -0.13
N VAL A 77 1.57 0.10 0.40
CA VAL A 77 2.56 0.80 -0.42
C VAL A 77 3.51 -0.16 -1.12
N ASP A 78 3.87 -1.27 -0.48
CA ASP A 78 4.68 -2.33 -1.09
C ASP A 78 3.94 -3.02 -2.26
N GLN A 79 2.62 -3.22 -2.16
CA GLN A 79 1.82 -3.75 -3.27
C GLN A 79 1.82 -2.82 -4.49
N VAL A 80 1.78 -1.50 -4.28
CA VAL A 80 1.96 -0.54 -5.38
C VAL A 80 3.34 -0.67 -6.01
N TRP A 81 4.38 -0.75 -5.17
CA TRP A 81 5.77 -0.86 -5.63
C TRP A 81 6.00 -2.14 -6.45
N HIS A 82 5.51 -3.28 -5.95
CA HIS A 82 5.53 -4.55 -6.68
C HIS A 82 4.89 -4.44 -8.06
N LEU A 83 3.70 -3.83 -8.15
CA LEU A 83 3.05 -3.63 -9.44
C LEU A 83 3.88 -2.73 -10.35
N HIS A 84 4.41 -1.61 -9.84
CA HIS A 84 5.22 -0.69 -10.63
C HIS A 84 6.50 -1.34 -11.18
N LEU A 85 7.15 -2.24 -10.42
CA LEU A 85 8.30 -3.01 -10.93
C LEU A 85 7.96 -3.83 -12.19
N THR A 86 6.71 -4.26 -12.37
CA THR A 86 6.26 -4.94 -13.60
C THR A 86 6.16 -4.00 -14.81
N TYR A 87 6.05 -2.69 -14.59
CA TYR A 87 6.15 -1.64 -15.61
C TYR A 87 7.62 -1.25 -15.80
N SER A 88 8.47 -2.25 -16.02
CA SER A 88 9.93 -2.13 -15.87
C SER A 88 10.58 -1.01 -16.69
N ARG A 89 10.06 -0.72 -17.89
CA ARG A 89 10.57 0.39 -18.73
C ARG A 89 10.27 1.76 -18.13
N ASP A 90 9.10 1.91 -17.52
CA ASP A 90 8.69 3.15 -16.85
C ASP A 90 9.47 3.29 -15.53
N TYR A 91 9.53 2.21 -14.75
CA TYR A 91 10.24 2.14 -13.48
C TYR A 91 11.72 2.46 -13.61
N TRP A 92 12.46 1.73 -14.45
CA TRP A 92 13.91 1.93 -14.61
C TRP A 92 14.28 3.11 -15.52
N GLY A 93 13.29 3.71 -16.19
CA GLY A 93 13.48 4.81 -17.12
C GLY A 93 13.04 6.14 -16.49
N PRO A 94 11.92 6.74 -16.94
CA PRO A 94 11.50 8.07 -16.51
C PRO A 94 11.34 8.18 -14.98
N PHE A 95 10.88 7.14 -14.29
CA PHE A 95 10.65 7.21 -12.84
C PHE A 95 11.95 7.34 -12.04
N THR A 96 12.91 6.42 -12.19
CA THR A 96 14.20 6.52 -11.49
C THR A 96 15.04 7.71 -11.96
N GLN A 97 14.90 8.14 -13.22
CA GLN A 97 15.52 9.37 -13.70
C GLN A 97 15.00 10.58 -12.92
N MET A 98 13.69 10.69 -12.72
CA MET A 98 13.11 11.81 -11.99
C MET A 98 13.40 11.75 -10.48
N LEU A 99 13.51 10.54 -9.92
CA LEU A 99 14.02 10.36 -8.55
C LEU A 99 15.50 10.68 -8.40
N GLY A 100 16.27 10.76 -9.50
CA GLY A 100 17.71 10.98 -9.48
C GLY A 100 18.55 9.79 -9.00
N GLN A 101 17.92 8.69 -8.58
CA GLN A 101 18.57 7.49 -8.11
C GLN A 101 17.76 6.24 -8.43
N THR A 102 18.48 5.16 -8.76
CA THR A 102 17.93 3.82 -8.90
C THR A 102 17.49 3.28 -7.53
N LEU A 103 16.20 2.94 -7.41
CA LEU A 103 15.65 2.30 -6.22
C LEU A 103 15.46 0.80 -6.49
N HIS A 104 16.07 -0.07 -5.67
CA HIS A 104 15.95 -1.52 -5.82
C HIS A 104 15.03 -2.10 -4.75
N HIS A 105 14.16 -3.02 -5.17
CA HIS A 105 13.42 -3.90 -4.25
C HIS A 105 14.21 -5.19 -4.07
N GLY A 106 14.22 -5.71 -2.84
CA GLY A 106 14.95 -6.93 -2.48
C GLY A 106 14.11 -7.83 -1.58
N PRO A 107 14.27 -9.15 -1.66
CA PRO A 107 13.59 -10.07 -0.76
C PRO A 107 14.13 -9.93 0.67
N THR A 108 13.30 -10.28 1.65
CA THR A 108 13.79 -10.52 3.01
C THR A 108 14.68 -11.77 3.07
N GLN A 109 15.75 -11.71 3.86
CA GLN A 109 16.56 -12.86 4.24
C GLN A 109 15.87 -13.72 5.31
N GLY A 110 14.82 -13.21 5.95
CA GLY A 110 14.05 -13.87 6.99
C GLY A 110 14.79 -13.98 8.34
N GLY A 111 14.03 -14.35 9.37
CA GLY A 111 14.54 -14.54 10.72
C GLY A 111 14.39 -13.31 11.62
N GLU A 112 14.53 -13.53 12.92
CA GLU A 112 14.22 -12.55 13.97
C GLU A 112 15.02 -11.24 13.85
N ALA A 113 16.28 -11.32 13.41
CA ALA A 113 17.13 -10.14 13.20
C ALA A 113 16.61 -9.25 12.05
N GLU A 114 16.15 -9.86 10.95
CA GLU A 114 15.51 -9.14 9.85
C GLU A 114 14.18 -8.53 10.28
N ASP A 115 13.36 -9.28 11.02
CA ASP A 115 12.07 -8.80 11.53
C ASP A 115 12.26 -7.56 12.42
N THR A 116 13.19 -7.64 13.38
CA THR A 116 13.56 -6.51 14.25
C THR A 116 14.08 -5.31 13.46
N ARG A 117 14.92 -5.56 12.44
CA ARG A 117 15.46 -4.51 11.56
C ARG A 117 14.35 -3.81 10.78
N TYR A 118 13.43 -4.58 10.18
CA TYR A 118 12.31 -4.01 9.43
C TYR A 118 11.36 -3.24 10.32
N GLU A 119 11.12 -3.69 11.55
CA GLU A 119 10.27 -2.96 12.50
C GLU A 119 10.87 -1.59 12.85
N ALA A 120 12.16 -1.56 13.18
CA ALA A 120 12.88 -0.32 13.45
C ALA A 120 12.93 0.60 12.21
N GLN A 121 13.22 0.05 11.04
CA GLN A 121 13.30 0.80 9.78
C GLN A 121 11.94 1.35 9.35
N TYR A 122 10.86 0.62 9.59
CA TYR A 122 9.50 1.10 9.35
C TYR A 122 9.16 2.30 10.23
N ALA A 123 9.49 2.24 11.53
CA ALA A 123 9.32 3.37 12.43
C ALA A 123 10.12 4.60 11.99
N GLN A 124 11.36 4.40 11.52
CA GLN A 124 12.18 5.47 10.93
C GLN A 124 11.55 6.05 9.66
N THR A 125 10.94 5.20 8.82
CA THR A 125 10.24 5.64 7.61
C THR A 125 9.06 6.56 7.94
N LEU A 126 8.25 6.21 8.96
CA LEU A 126 7.13 7.04 9.42
C LEU A 126 7.60 8.39 10.02
N ALA A 127 8.72 8.38 10.75
CA ALA A 127 9.32 9.59 11.28
C ALA A 127 9.84 10.50 10.16
N ALA A 128 10.56 9.93 9.19
CA ALA A 128 11.05 10.64 8.00
C ALA A 128 9.89 11.24 7.19
N TYR A 129 8.80 10.49 7.01
CA TYR A 129 7.58 10.99 6.37
C TYR A 129 7.07 12.26 7.06
N THR A 130 6.95 12.21 8.39
CA THR A 130 6.41 13.33 9.17
C THR A 130 7.30 14.57 9.06
N SER A 131 8.62 14.37 9.11
CA SER A 131 9.60 15.46 8.92
C SER A 131 9.50 16.07 7.52
N VAL A 132 9.57 15.24 6.49
CA VAL A 132 9.69 15.68 5.09
C VAL A 132 8.40 16.31 4.57
N PHE A 133 7.24 15.76 4.93
CA PHE A 133 5.94 16.22 4.42
C PHE A 133 5.16 17.09 5.41
N GLY A 134 5.71 17.37 6.60
CA GLY A 134 5.10 18.22 7.62
C GLY A 134 3.78 17.69 8.20
N ARG A 135 3.46 16.41 7.98
CA ARG A 135 2.23 15.76 8.46
C ARG A 135 2.43 14.27 8.67
N ALA A 136 1.65 13.69 9.58
CA ALA A 136 1.58 12.25 9.72
C ALA A 136 1.05 11.60 8.42
N PRO A 137 1.54 10.40 8.06
CA PRO A 137 0.95 9.62 6.98
C PRO A 137 -0.45 9.13 7.36
N PRO A 138 -1.34 8.89 6.38
CA PRO A 138 -2.69 8.41 6.65
C PRO A 138 -2.67 6.97 7.19
N ALA A 139 -3.25 6.77 8.37
CA ALA A 139 -3.13 5.52 9.15
C ALA A 139 -3.76 4.29 8.47
N ASP A 140 -4.69 4.48 7.53
CA ASP A 140 -5.31 3.41 6.74
C ASP A 140 -4.40 2.88 5.62
N LEU A 141 -3.36 3.63 5.25
CA LEU A 141 -2.30 3.21 4.31
C LEU A 141 -0.95 2.99 5.01
N TRP A 142 -0.78 3.57 6.19
CA TRP A 142 0.42 3.50 7.02
C TRP A 142 0.04 3.17 8.46
N PRO A 143 -0.35 1.92 8.74
CA PRO A 143 -0.73 1.51 10.08
C PRO A 143 0.47 1.60 11.03
N PRO A 144 0.26 1.73 12.35
CA PRO A 144 1.35 1.67 13.32
C PRO A 144 2.18 0.39 13.16
N ALA A 145 3.48 0.44 13.48
CA ALA A 145 4.39 -0.70 13.33
C ALA A 145 3.83 -1.98 13.96
N LYS A 146 3.30 -1.88 15.19
CA LYS A 146 2.67 -3.00 15.87
C LYS A 146 1.55 -3.66 15.06
N GLU A 147 0.72 -2.90 14.35
CA GLU A 147 -0.32 -3.45 13.48
C GLU A 147 0.26 -4.06 12.21
N ARG A 148 1.19 -3.36 11.55
CA ARG A 148 1.85 -3.85 10.33
C ARG A 148 2.52 -5.22 10.54
N PHE A 149 3.14 -5.40 11.70
CA PHE A 149 3.91 -6.61 12.04
C PHE A 149 3.17 -7.57 12.99
N ALA A 150 1.92 -7.30 13.36
CA ALA A 150 1.15 -8.16 14.28
C ALA A 150 0.92 -9.59 13.75
N SER A 151 0.94 -9.77 12.43
CA SER A 151 0.76 -11.07 11.79
C SER A 151 1.48 -11.08 10.46
N PHE A 152 2.10 -12.22 10.12
CA PHE A 152 2.58 -12.44 8.76
C PHE A 152 1.43 -12.21 7.78
N PRO A 153 1.62 -11.40 6.71
CA PRO A 153 0.57 -11.21 5.72
C PRO A 153 0.24 -12.57 5.10
N HIS A 154 -0.94 -13.11 5.42
CA HIS A 154 -1.49 -14.32 4.79
C HIS A 154 -2.04 -14.00 3.39
N GLN A 155 -1.29 -13.22 2.61
CA GLN A 155 -1.67 -12.85 1.26
C GLN A 155 -1.48 -14.06 0.35
N ARG A 156 -2.55 -14.44 -0.34
CA ARG A 156 -2.56 -15.54 -1.31
C ARG A 156 -3.37 -15.11 -2.50
N TRP A 157 -2.91 -15.51 -3.67
CA TRP A 157 -3.69 -15.40 -4.90
C TRP A 157 -4.80 -16.45 -4.84
N VAL A 158 -6.05 -16.02 -4.97
CA VAL A 158 -7.23 -16.88 -4.89
C VAL A 158 -7.99 -16.80 -6.20
N ASP A 159 -8.28 -17.94 -6.82
CA ASP A 159 -9.18 -18.00 -7.98
C ASP A 159 -10.63 -17.79 -7.52
N LEU A 160 -11.13 -16.57 -7.68
CA LEU A 160 -12.49 -16.18 -7.28
C LEU A 160 -13.60 -16.81 -8.14
N ARG A 161 -13.27 -17.49 -9.24
CA ARG A 161 -14.23 -18.32 -9.98
C ARG A 161 -14.55 -19.63 -9.26
N LYS A 162 -13.64 -20.05 -8.37
CA LYS A 162 -13.73 -21.31 -7.61
C LYS A 162 -14.02 -21.09 -6.14
N HIS A 163 -13.76 -19.89 -5.62
CA HIS A 163 -13.88 -19.57 -4.21
C HIS A 163 -14.64 -18.26 -4.01
N THR A 164 -15.44 -18.19 -2.95
CA THR A 164 -16.04 -16.94 -2.48
C THR A 164 -15.27 -16.46 -1.24
N LEU A 165 -14.87 -15.19 -1.24
CA LEU A 165 -14.27 -14.54 -0.08
C LEU A 165 -15.29 -13.61 0.57
N THR A 166 -15.39 -13.67 1.89
CA THR A 166 -16.28 -12.80 2.66
C THR A 166 -15.62 -12.41 3.97
N SER A 167 -15.95 -11.22 4.47
CA SER A 167 -15.40 -10.76 5.74
C SER A 167 -15.87 -11.65 6.90
N ARG A 168 -15.01 -11.81 7.91
CA ARG A 168 -15.37 -12.54 9.15
C ARG A 168 -16.60 -11.92 9.84
N ARG A 169 -16.76 -10.59 9.75
CA ARG A 169 -17.92 -9.87 10.31
C ARG A 169 -19.21 -10.26 9.60
N THR A 170 -19.19 -10.30 8.27
CA THR A 170 -20.36 -10.72 7.47
C THR A 170 -20.76 -12.15 7.80
N LEU A 171 -19.80 -13.07 7.90
CA LEU A 171 -20.07 -14.45 8.33
C LEU A 171 -20.67 -14.52 9.73
N ALA A 172 -20.14 -13.74 10.68
CA ALA A 172 -20.67 -13.69 12.04
C ALA A 172 -22.12 -13.15 12.08
N LEU A 173 -22.43 -12.12 11.29
CA LEU A 173 -23.78 -11.58 11.18
C LEU A 173 -24.76 -12.58 10.55
N ILE A 174 -24.34 -13.29 9.50
CA ILE A 174 -25.15 -14.36 8.88
C ILE A 174 -25.41 -15.48 9.89
N GLY A 175 -24.36 -15.94 10.59
CA GLY A 175 -24.46 -16.99 11.60
C GLY A 175 -25.39 -16.61 12.76
N ALA A 176 -25.25 -15.38 13.29
CA ALA A 176 -26.14 -14.87 14.32
C ALA A 176 -27.60 -14.79 13.83
N GLY A 177 -27.83 -14.29 12.62
CA GLY A 177 -29.17 -14.22 12.02
C GLY A 177 -29.83 -15.59 11.87
N LEU A 178 -29.08 -16.61 11.41
CA LEU A 178 -29.58 -17.99 11.30
C LEU A 178 -29.88 -18.61 12.68
N PHE A 179 -29.04 -18.33 13.69
CA PHE A 179 -29.27 -18.81 15.07
C PHE A 179 -30.56 -18.22 15.67
N PHE A 180 -30.75 -16.89 15.57
CA PHE A 180 -31.96 -16.23 16.09
C PHE A 180 -33.21 -16.56 15.26
N GLY A 181 -33.09 -16.69 13.93
CA GLY A 181 -34.19 -17.10 13.06
C GLY A 181 -34.62 -18.56 13.30
N GLY A 182 -33.67 -19.46 13.57
CA GLY A 182 -33.95 -20.86 13.91
C GLY A 182 -34.65 -21.01 15.26
N LEU A 183 -34.30 -20.19 16.26
CA LEU A 183 -34.99 -20.17 17.56
C LEU A 183 -36.45 -19.69 17.46
N ALA A 184 -36.73 -18.70 16.61
CA ALA A 184 -38.09 -18.20 16.38
C ALA A 184 -39.00 -19.24 15.69
N LEU A 185 -38.43 -20.03 14.76
CA LEU A 185 -39.14 -21.14 14.12
C LEU A 185 -39.33 -22.34 15.06
N GLY A 186 -38.35 -22.63 15.93
CA GLY A 186 -38.45 -23.69 16.95
C GLY A 186 -39.55 -23.43 18.00
N TRP A 187 -39.83 -22.15 18.32
CA TRP A 187 -40.94 -21.77 19.19
C TRP A 187 -42.33 -21.96 18.55
N SER A 188 -42.42 -21.92 17.23
CA SER A 188 -43.71 -22.09 16.52
C SER A 188 -44.17 -23.54 16.41
N PHE A 189 -43.30 -24.52 16.66
CA PHE A 189 -43.65 -25.95 16.64
C PHE A 189 -43.72 -26.61 18.03
N GLY A 190 -43.46 -25.87 19.10
CA GLY A 190 -43.52 -26.36 20.49
C GLY A 190 -44.84 -26.10 21.22
N THR A 191 -45.87 -25.63 20.52
CA THR A 191 -47.20 -25.35 21.09
C THR A 191 -48.30 -26.09 20.31
N PHE A 192 -48.27 -27.43 20.38
CA PHE A 192 -49.43 -28.30 20.09
C PHE A 192 -49.44 -29.48 21.06
#